data_AF-A0A7H8S6M8-F1
#
_entry.id   AF-A0A7H8S6M8-F1
#
_cell.length_a   1.000
_cell.length_b   1.000
_cell.length_c   1.000
_cell.angle_alpha   90.00
_cell.angle_beta   90.00
_cell.angle_gamma   90.00
#
_symmetry.space_group_name_H-M   'P 1'
#
loop_
_entity.id
_entity.type
_entity.pdbx_description
1 polymer ?
#
loop_
_entity_poly.entity_id
_entity_poly.type
_entity_poly.pdbx_seq_one_letter_code
_entity_poly.pdbx_strand_id
1 'polypeptide(L)'
;MEAEKTNPSQTLAEIFVELKEEGWEKGKEEGKEEGKEEGKEEGRKDALKHVVQKLIRQNYSDKQIVEITDLKQEEVRELRKTSEE
;
A
#
# COMPACT_ATOMS: atom_id res chain seq x y z
N MET A 1 45.51 -12.52 -34.79
CA MET A 1 45.36 -11.32 -33.95
C MET A 1 44.35 -11.65 -32.89
N GLU A 2 44.81 -11.87 -31.66
CA GLU A 2 43.95 -12.12 -30.51
C GLU A 2 43.26 -10.79 -30.15
N ALA A 3 41.94 -10.82 -30.03
CA ALA A 3 41.17 -9.65 -29.61
C ALA A 3 41.61 -9.31 -28.18
N GLU A 4 42.28 -8.17 -28.01
CA GLU A 4 42.50 -7.54 -26.71
C GLU A 4 41.13 -7.42 -26.04
N LYS A 5 40.90 -8.26 -25.03
CA LYS A 5 39.77 -8.13 -24.13
C LYS A 5 39.99 -6.84 -23.37
N THR A 6 39.43 -5.76 -23.89
CA THR A 6 39.50 -4.43 -23.28
C THR A 6 39.06 -4.55 -21.83
N ASN A 7 40.00 -4.33 -20.90
CA ASN A 7 39.65 -4.04 -19.51
C ASN A 7 38.74 -2.81 -19.57
N PRO A 8 37.50 -2.87 -19.05
CA PRO A 8 36.70 -1.66 -18.91
C PRO A 8 37.58 -0.65 -18.17
N SER A 9 37.66 0.58 -18.67
CA SER A 9 38.36 1.64 -17.95
C SER A 9 37.83 1.64 -16.52
N GLN A 10 38.69 1.83 -15.51
CA GLN A 10 38.27 1.82 -14.09
C GLN A 10 37.00 2.66 -13.88
N THR A 11 36.87 3.74 -14.64
CA THR A 11 35.71 4.62 -14.75
C THR A 11 34.40 3.92 -15.14
N LEU A 12 34.39 3.01 -16.12
CA LEU A 12 33.16 2.32 -16.52
C LEU A 12 32.73 1.29 -15.47
N ALA A 13 33.69 0.60 -14.85
CA ALA A 13 33.39 -0.33 -13.76
C ALA A 13 32.84 0.40 -12.52
N GLU A 14 33.40 1.56 -12.18
CA GLU A 14 32.91 2.45 -11.11
C GLU A 14 31.48 2.93 -11.39
N ILE A 15 31.20 3.40 -12.62
CA ILE A 15 29.85 3.80 -13.03
C ILE A 15 28.85 2.63 -12.90
N PHE A 16 29.23 1.41 -13.28
CA PHE A 16 28.35 0.24 -13.13
C PHE A 16 28.05 -0.11 -11.68
N VAL A 17 29.02 0.08 -10.77
CA VAL A 17 28.82 -0.13 -9.34
C VAL A 17 27.86 0.92 -8.79
N GLU A 18 28.09 2.20 -9.10
CA GLU A 18 27.24 3.31 -8.67
C GLU A 18 25.79 3.14 -9.14
N LEU A 19 25.58 2.87 -10.43
CA LEU A 19 24.24 2.62 -10.98
C LEU A 19 23.54 1.42 -10.34
N LYS A 20 24.30 0.38 -9.98
CA LYS A 20 23.74 -0.79 -9.29
C LYS A 20 23.35 -0.42 -7.86
N GLU A 21 24.20 0.29 -7.13
CA GLU A 21 23.91 0.75 -5.77
C GLU A 21 22.69 1.67 -5.75
N GLU A 22 22.65 2.66 -6.64
CA GLU A 22 21.48 3.55 -6.82
C GLU A 22 20.20 2.77 -7.12
N GLY A 23 20.27 1.78 -8.02
CA GLY A 23 19.12 0.94 -8.35
C GLY A 23 18.61 0.13 -7.15
N TRP A 24 19.52 -0.38 -6.32
CA TRP A 24 19.17 -1.11 -5.10
C TRP A 24 18.60 -0.20 -4.01
N GLU A 25 19.19 0.98 -3.80
CA GLU A 25 18.70 1.96 -2.84
C GLU A 25 17.30 2.45 -3.24
N LYS A 26 17.12 2.80 -4.51
CA LYS A 26 15.83 3.24 -5.04
C LYS A 26 14.76 2.15 -4.91
N GLY A 27 15.06 0.91 -5.29
CA GLY A 27 14.10 -0.20 -5.15
C GLY A 27 13.72 -0.49 -3.69
N LYS A 28 14.65 -0.30 -2.76
CA LYS A 28 14.38 -0.43 -1.32
C LYS A 28 13.54 0.73 -0.77
N GLU A 29 13.79 1.95 -1.24
CA GLU A 29 13.02 3.13 -0.87
C GLU A 29 11.58 3.03 -1.39
N GLU A 30 11.41 2.75 -2.68
CA GLU A 30 10.11 2.55 -3.33
C GLU A 30 9.31 1.45 -2.63
N GLY A 31 9.89 0.27 -2.41
CA GLY A 31 9.19 -0.83 -1.74
C GLY A 31 8.79 -0.52 -0.29
N LYS A 32 9.56 0.33 0.42
CA LYS A 32 9.21 0.77 1.77
C LYS A 32 8.09 1.82 1.76
N GLU A 33 8.09 2.71 0.77
CA GLU A 33 7.06 3.72 0.61
C GLU A 33 5.72 3.07 0.23
N GLU A 34 5.71 2.24 -0.80
CA GLU A 34 4.53 1.49 -1.25
C GLU A 34 3.95 0.64 -0.12
N GLY A 35 4.76 -0.19 0.54
CA GLY A 35 4.29 -1.03 1.64
C GLY A 35 3.74 -0.24 2.85
N LYS A 36 4.25 0.98 3.08
CA LYS A 36 3.74 1.87 4.14
C LYS A 36 2.42 2.53 3.74
N GLU A 37 2.27 2.89 2.47
CA GLU A 37 1.03 3.48 1.95
C GLU A 37 -0.10 2.43 1.94
N GLU A 38 0.16 1.26 1.34
CA GLU A 38 -0.79 0.15 1.30
C GLU A 38 -1.22 -0.28 2.71
N GLY A 39 -0.26 -0.49 3.61
CA GLY A 39 -0.56 -0.90 4.99
C GLY A 39 -1.37 0.14 5.77
N LYS A 40 -1.19 1.44 5.49
CA LYS A 40 -2.02 2.50 6.10
C LYS A 40 -3.44 2.50 5.53
N GLU A 41 -3.58 2.31 4.22
CA GLU A 41 -4.88 2.29 3.57
C GLU A 41 -5.70 1.06 4.01
N GLU A 42 -5.08 -0.12 3.99
CA GLU A 42 -5.69 -1.37 4.45
C GLU A 42 -6.08 -1.28 5.93
N GLY A 43 -5.16 -0.83 6.79
CA GLY A 43 -5.44 -0.65 8.21
C GLY A 43 -6.59 0.34 8.49
N ARG A 44 -6.69 1.42 7.70
CA ARG A 44 -7.81 2.36 7.81
C ARG A 44 -9.13 1.72 7.39
N LYS A 45 -9.15 0.97 6.28
CA LYS A 45 -10.35 0.27 5.79
C LYS A 45 -10.83 -0.76 6.80
N ASP A 46 -9.93 -1.57 7.35
CA ASP A 46 -10.24 -2.59 8.35
C ASP A 46 -10.74 -1.98 9.67
N ALA A 47 -10.12 -0.89 10.12
CA ALA A 47 -10.58 -0.17 11.31
C ALA A 47 -12.01 0.38 11.11
N LEU A 48 -12.28 1.01 9.96
CA LEU A 48 -13.63 1.52 9.62
C LEU A 48 -14.65 0.40 9.55
N LYS A 49 -14.32 -0.72 8.89
CA LYS A 49 -15.18 -1.90 8.81
C LYS A 49 -15.54 -2.42 10.20
N HIS A 50 -14.55 -2.56 11.10
CA HIS A 50 -14.80 -2.99 12.47
C HIS A 50 -15.70 -2.02 13.25
N VAL A 51 -15.53 -0.70 13.07
CA VAL A 51 -16.39 0.30 13.71
C VAL A 51 -17.83 0.19 13.19
N VAL A 52 -18.01 0.12 11.87
CA VAL A 52 -19.33 -0.03 11.24
C VAL A 52 -20.03 -1.30 11.73
N GLN A 53 -19.33 -2.43 11.77
CA GLN A 53 -19.88 -3.69 12.29
C GLN A 53 -20.34 -3.58 13.75
N LYS A 54 -19.57 -2.89 14.60
CA LYS A 54 -19.99 -2.62 15.99
C LYS A 54 -21.24 -1.76 16.06
N LEU A 55 -21.36 -0.73 15.23
CA LEU A 55 -22.54 0.13 15.16
C LEU A 55 -23.78 -0.64 14.67
N ILE A 56 -23.62 -1.51 13.67
CA ILE A 56 -24.70 -2.37 13.17
C ILE A 56 -25.20 -3.31 14.29
N ARG A 57 -24.29 -3.94 15.04
CA ARG A 57 -24.64 -4.81 16.18
C ARG A 57 -25.35 -4.07 17.32
N GLN A 58 -25.18 -2.76 17.40
CA GLN A 58 -25.88 -1.89 18.35
C GLN A 58 -27.20 -1.32 17.80
N ASN A 59 -27.69 -1.84 16.67
CA ASN A 59 -28.93 -1.42 16.01
C ASN A 59 -28.95 0.05 15.54
N TYR A 60 -27.78 0.64 15.23
CA TYR A 60 -27.76 1.95 14.58
C TYR A 60 -28.35 1.88 13.17
N SER A 61 -29.04 2.93 12.76
CA SER A 61 -29.55 3.06 11.40
C SER A 61 -28.46 3.44 10.41
N ASP A 62 -28.62 3.06 9.14
CA ASP A 62 -27.64 3.36 8.08
C ASP A 62 -27.33 4.85 7.98
N LYS A 63 -28.35 5.71 8.20
CA LYS A 63 -28.19 7.17 8.19
C LYS A 63 -27.27 7.65 9.31
N GLN A 64 -27.41 7.10 10.51
CA GLN A 64 -26.53 7.44 11.64
C GLN A 64 -25.11 6.92 11.42
N ILE A 65 -24.96 5.73 10.83
CA ILE A 65 -23.64 5.18 10.53
C ILE A 65 -22.91 6.04 9.48
N VAL A 66 -23.61 6.48 8.44
CA VAL A 66 -23.09 7.43 7.44
C VAL A 66 -22.61 8.72 8.10
N GLU A 67 -23.40 9.27 9.03
CA GLU A 67 -23.06 10.50 9.75
C GLU A 67 -21.85 10.34 10.70
N ILE A 68 -21.68 9.16 11.31
CA ILE A 68 -20.58 8.91 12.26
C ILE A 68 -19.27 8.57 11.55
N THR A 69 -19.35 7.87 10.41
CA THR A 69 -18.18 7.29 9.74
C THR A 69 -17.77 8.04 8.47
N ASP A 70 -18.56 9.03 8.04
CA ASP A 70 -18.44 9.75 6.77
C ASP A 70 -18.39 8.84 5.53
N LEU A 71 -18.86 7.59 5.68
CA LEU A 71 -18.96 6.63 4.59
C LEU A 71 -20.18 6.91 3.72
N LYS A 72 -20.12 6.47 2.47
CA LYS A 72 -21.28 6.54 1.58
C LYS A 72 -22.33 5.53 2.03
N GLN A 73 -23.59 5.87 1.80
CA GLN A 73 -24.72 4.99 2.12
C GLN A 73 -24.59 3.61 1.44
N GLU A 74 -24.05 3.56 0.23
CA GLU A 74 -23.77 2.31 -0.49
C GLU A 74 -22.76 1.44 0.26
N GLU A 75 -21.66 2.02 0.75
CA GLU A 75 -20.60 1.31 1.48
C GLU A 75 -21.12 0.73 2.80
N VAL A 76 -21.94 1.49 3.52
CA VAL A 76 -22.59 1.02 4.76
C VAL A 76 -23.54 -0.15 4.49
N ARG A 77 -24.28 -0.13 3.38
CA ARG A 77 -25.17 -1.23 2.97
C ARG A 77 -24.40 -2.49 2.62
N GLU A 78 -23.31 -2.37 1.87
CA GLU A 78 -22.44 -3.50 1.54
C GLU A 78 -21.84 -4.12 2.81
N LEU A 79 -21.31 -3.29 3.71
CA LEU A 79 -20.75 -3.74 4.99
C LEU A 79 -21.80 -4.42 5.89
N ARG A 80 -23.07 -4.03 5.79
CA ARG A 80 -24.17 -4.72 6.48
C ARG A 80 -24.43 -6.10 5.92
N LYS A 81 -24.51 -6.26 4.58
CA LYS A 81 -24.69 -7.56 3.94
C LYS A 81 -23.59 -8.55 4.34
N THR A 82 -22.32 -8.11 4.28
CA THR A 82 -21.17 -8.94 4.67
C THR A 82 -21.11 -9.28 6.17
N SER A 83 -21.88 -8.58 7.02
CA SER A 83 -21.96 -8.89 8.46
C SER A 83 -23.12 -9.84 8.80
N GLU A 84 -24.01 -10.12 7.84
CA GLU A 84 -25.15 -11.01 7.99
C GLU A 84 -24.89 -12.43 7.42
N GLU A 85 -23.76 -12.62 6.72
CA GLU A 85 -23.19 -13.93 6.32
C GLU A 85 -22.26 -14.50 7.40
#